data_AF-A0A925SLH3-F1
#
_entry.id   AF-A0A925SLH3-F1
#
_cell.length_a   1.000
_cell.length_b   1.000
_cell.length_c   1.000
_cell.angle_alpha   90.00
_cell.angle_beta   90.00
_cell.angle_gamma   90.00
#
_symmetry.space_group_name_H-M   'P 1'
#
loop_
_entity.id
_entity.type
_entity.pdbx_description
1 polymer ?
#
loop_
_entity_poly.entity_id
_entity_poly.type
_entity_poly.pdbx_seq_one_letter_code
_entity_poly.pdbx_strand_id
1 'polypeptide(L)' 'MYDRVSKRNWPAISPLRGGKCGGCHLKVSSEAESGSRSADPAQMGICDQCGRILYWDFA' A
#
# COMPACT_ATOMS: atom_id res chain seq x y z
N MET A 1 -11.35 -4.42 -5.66
CA MET A 1 -9.86 -4.33 -5.72
C MET A 1 -9.21 -5.33 -4.77
N TYR A 2 -9.58 -5.29 -3.48
CA TYR A 2 -9.11 -6.24 -2.45
C TYR A 2 -9.08 -7.70 -2.91
N ASP A 3 -10.19 -8.25 -3.41
CA ASP A 3 -10.30 -9.67 -3.82
C ASP A 3 -9.29 -10.09 -4.89
N ARG A 4 -8.87 -9.15 -5.74
CA ARG A 4 -7.86 -9.43 -6.77
C ARG A 4 -6.48 -9.54 -6.14
N VAL A 5 -6.18 -8.66 -5.18
CA VAL A 5 -4.90 -8.62 -4.49
C VAL A 5 -4.78 -9.82 -3.54
N SER A 6 -5.83 -10.12 -2.76
CA SER A 6 -5.83 -11.20 -1.78
C SER A 6 -5.61 -12.59 -2.39
N LYS A 7 -6.01 -12.80 -3.65
CA LYS A 7 -5.75 -14.04 -4.39
C LYS A 7 -4.30 -14.20 -4.84
N ARG A 8 -3.52 -13.12 -4.93
CA ARG A 8 -2.13 -13.13 -5.43
C ARG A 8 -1.11 -12.91 -4.32
N ASN A 9 -1.42 -12.03 -3.39
CA ASN A 9 -0.50 -11.50 -2.40
C ASN A 9 -1.21 -11.40 -1.05
N TRP A 10 -0.82 -12.29 -0.14
CA TRP A 10 -1.26 -12.26 1.25
C TRP A 10 -0.14 -11.67 2.14
N PRO A 11 -0.44 -10.76 3.08
CA PRO A 11 -1.72 -10.05 3.24
C PRO A 11 -1.99 -9.06 2.10
N ALA A 12 -3.26 -8.84 1.76
CA ALA A 12 -3.66 -7.96 0.65
C ALA A 12 -3.48 -6.47 0.96
N ILE A 13 -3.56 -6.13 2.24
CA ILE A 13 -3.37 -4.79 2.79
C ILE A 13 -2.13 -4.86 3.69
N SER A 14 -1.24 -3.87 3.59
CA SER A 14 0.02 -3.86 4.31
C SER A 14 0.42 -2.44 4.74
N PRO A 15 1.09 -2.26 5.89
CA PRO A 15 1.48 -0.93 6.34
C PRO A 15 2.52 -0.31 5.41
N LEU A 16 2.46 1.01 5.27
CA LEU A 16 3.57 1.81 4.74
C LEU A 16 4.37 2.38 5.92
N ARG A 17 5.66 2.02 6.01
CA ARG A 17 6.57 2.50 7.06
C ARG A 17 7.86 3.04 6.45
N GLY A 18 8.22 4.28 6.76
CA GLY A 18 9.44 4.90 6.25
C GLY A 18 9.57 4.87 4.72
N GLY A 19 8.46 5.06 4.00
CA GLY A 19 8.42 5.00 2.53
C GLY A 19 8.60 3.60 1.94
N LYS A 20 8.45 2.53 2.73
CA LYS A 20 8.55 1.14 2.29
C LYS A 20 7.27 0.36 2.52
N CYS A 21 6.91 -0.48 1.55
CA CYS A 21 5.80 -1.41 1.68
C CYS A 21 6.12 -2.48 2.74
N GLY A 22 5.26 -2.68 3.72
CA GLY A 22 5.40 -3.72 4.74
C GLY A 22 5.30 -5.15 4.22
N GLY A 23 4.88 -5.35 2.97
CA GLY A 23 4.67 -6.66 2.36
C GLY A 23 5.84 -7.12 1.49
N CYS A 24 6.40 -6.23 0.66
CA CYS A 24 7.57 -6.56 -0.17
C CYS A 24 8.88 -5.91 0.28
N HIS A 25 8.82 -5.01 1.27
CA HIS A 25 9.96 -4.29 1.86
C HIS A 25 10.70 -3.34 0.91
N LEU A 26 10.19 -3.14 -0.31
CA LEU A 26 10.73 -2.18 -1.27
C LEU A 26 10.19 -0.78 -1.03
N LYS A 27 10.97 0.22 -1.48
CA LYS A 27 10.56 1.62 -1.49
C LYS A 27 9.39 1.81 -2.46
N VAL A 28 8.42 2.61 -2.06
CA VAL A 28 7.26 2.96 -2.91
C VAL A 28 7.46 4.31 -3.58
N SER A 29 6.64 4.60 -4.59
CA SER A 29 6.57 5.94 -5.19
C SER A 29 5.96 6.97 -4.23
N SER A 30 6.18 8.26 -4.54
CA SER A 30 5.53 9.37 -3.84
C SER A 30 4.00 9.35 -4.01
N GLU A 31 3.51 8.85 -5.14
CA GLU A 31 2.08 8.69 -5.42
C GLU A 31 1.46 7.66 -4.46
N ALA A 32 2.09 6.48 -4.33
CA ALA A 32 1.67 5.44 -3.41
C ALA A 32 1.74 5.90 -1.94
N GLU A 33 2.75 6.68 -1.57
CA GLU A 33 2.88 7.27 -0.25
C GLU A 33 1.79 8.31 0.04
N SER A 34 1.56 9.24 -0.90
CA SER A 34 0.52 10.26 -0.79
C SER A 34 -0.88 9.62 -0.70
N GLY A 35 -1.18 8.66 -1.57
CA GLY A 35 -2.44 7.91 -1.54
C GLY A 35 -2.64 7.14 -0.24
N SER A 36 -1.57 6.65 0.40
CA SER A 36 -1.67 5.97 1.70
C SER A 36 -2.09 6.91 2.83
N ARG A 37 -1.78 8.20 2.71
CA ARG A 37 -2.12 9.27 3.66
C ARG A 37 -3.45 9.97 3.35
N SER A 38 -4.02 9.73 2.18
CA SER A 38 -5.23 10.43 1.75
C SER A 38 -6.43 9.99 2.58
N ALA A 39 -7.28 10.95 2.93
CA ALA A 39 -8.58 10.68 3.54
C ALA A 39 -9.67 10.44 2.48
N ASP A 40 -9.37 10.68 1.21
CA ASP A 40 -10.29 10.42 0.10
C ASP A 40 -10.34 8.90 -0.20
N PRO A 41 -11.50 8.26 -0.05
CA PRO A 41 -11.66 6.84 -0.36
C PRO A 41 -11.34 6.47 -1.82
N ALA A 42 -11.38 7.43 -2.74
CA ALA A 42 -11.00 7.23 -4.13
C ALA A 42 -9.48 7.20 -4.35
N GLN A 43 -8.69 7.76 -3.41
CA GLN A 43 -7.24 7.80 -3.47
C GLN A 43 -6.65 6.79 -2.49
N MET A 44 -6.42 5.58 -2.96
CA MET A 44 -5.76 4.53 -2.18
C MET A 44 -4.28 4.46 -2.50
N GLY A 45 -3.44 4.30 -1.48
CA GLY A 45 -2.04 3.95 -1.67
C GLY A 45 -1.93 2.52 -2.20
N ILE A 46 -1.33 2.32 -3.37
CA ILE A 46 -1.09 1.00 -3.94
C ILE A 46 0.41 0.83 -4.16
N CYS A 47 0.96 -0.29 -3.70
CA CYS A 47 2.38 -0.58 -3.90
C CYS A 47 2.67 -0.82 -5.39
N ASP A 48 3.57 -0.04 -5.97
CA ASP A 48 3.98 -0.16 -7.38
C ASP A 48 4.67 -1.50 -7.71
N GLN A 49 5.19 -2.19 -6.69
CA GLN A 49 5.99 -3.41 -6.85
C GLN A 49 5.18 -4.69 -6.72
N CYS A 50 4.30 -4.76 -5.72
CA CYS A 50 3.53 -5.97 -5.42
C CYS A 50 2.01 -5.78 -5.53
N GLY A 51 1.53 -4.57 -5.81
CA GLY A 51 0.11 -4.28 -5.96
C GLY A 51 -0.72 -4.39 -4.67
N ARG A 52 -0.08 -4.53 -3.51
CA ARG A 52 -0.78 -4.50 -2.22
C ARG A 52 -1.37 -3.12 -1.96
N ILE A 53 -2.50 -3.10 -1.28
CA ILE A 53 -3.09 -1.86 -0.76
C ILE A 53 -2.27 -1.44 0.45
N LEU A 54 -1.92 -0.18 0.52
CA LEU A 54 -1.10 0.41 1.55
C LEU A 54 -1.96 1.30 2.44
N TYR A 55 -1.73 1.21 3.75
CA TYR A 55 -2.27 2.15 4.71
C TYR A 55 -1.13 2.87 5.40
N TRP A 56 -1.33 4.15 5.71
CA TRP A 56 -0.36 4.92 6.49
C TRP A 56 -0.30 4.39 7.92
N ASP A 57 0.89 3.95 8.34
CA ASP A 57 1.14 3.53 9.72
C ASP A 57 1.96 4.61 10.43
N PHE A 58 1.47 5.05 11.58
CA PHE A 58 2.11 6.11 12.39
C PHE A 58 3.23 5.57 13.29
N ALA A 59 3.49 4.27 13.25
CA ALA A 59 4.49 3.57 14.06
C ALA A 59 5.95 3.78 13.59
#